data_AF-A0A0H3J6M1-F1
#
_entry.id   AF-A0A0H3J6M1-F1
#
_cell.length_a   1.000
_cell.length_b   1.000
_cell.length_c   1.000
_cell.angle_alpha   90.00
_cell.angle_beta   90.00
_cell.angle_gamma   90.00
#
_symmetry.space_group_name_H-M   'P 1'
#
loop_
_entity.id
_entity.type
_entity.pdbx_description
1 polymer ?
#
loop_
_entity_poly.entity_id
_entity_poly.type
_entity_poly.pdbx_seq_one_letter_code
_entity_poly.pdbx_strand_id
1 'polypeptide(L)'
;MKNNRAINIAIIICILSLFITGYSPLASIKNNITTKESNKSQVFFNGKNDEKVNLTYESSVKEGILKLQLIDKDGNIVEDFQPNKNDSKQILLNRAGEYMILVVYNNFIGNYKISVKR
;
A
#
# COMPACT_ATOMS: atom_id res chain seq x y z
N MET A 1 37.30 -14.21 -32.18
CA MET A 1 36.07 -14.63 -31.46
C MET A 1 35.89 -13.90 -30.11
N LYS A 2 35.99 -12.56 -30.06
CA LYS A 2 35.91 -11.79 -28.78
C LYS A 2 34.69 -10.85 -28.69
N ASN A 3 34.01 -10.62 -29.81
CA ASN A 3 32.97 -9.60 -29.95
C ASN A 3 31.58 -10.10 -29.52
N ASN A 4 31.31 -11.40 -29.64
CA ASN A 4 30.01 -12.00 -29.30
C ASN A 4 29.76 -12.02 -27.78
N ARG A 5 30.83 -12.08 -26.96
CA ARG A 5 30.73 -12.02 -25.50
C ARG A 5 30.32 -10.63 -25.01
N ALA A 6 30.89 -9.58 -25.59
CA ALA A 6 30.53 -8.19 -25.24
C ALA A 6 29.09 -7.85 -25.67
N ILE A 7 28.67 -8.29 -26.86
CA ILE A 7 27.30 -8.10 -27.34
C ILE A 7 26.30 -8.88 -26.48
N ASN A 8 26.59 -10.14 -26.11
CA ASN A 8 25.72 -10.92 -25.23
C ASN A 8 25.64 -10.35 -23.81
N ILE A 9 26.74 -9.83 -23.25
CA ILE A 9 26.74 -9.15 -21.94
C ILE A 9 25.89 -7.87 -22.01
N ALA A 10 26.02 -7.08 -23.07
CA ALA A 10 25.22 -5.86 -23.26
C ALA A 10 23.72 -6.17 -23.38
N ILE A 11 23.34 -7.23 -24.09
CA ILE A 11 21.95 -7.66 -24.22
C ILE A 11 21.37 -8.13 -22.87
N ILE A 12 22.14 -8.89 -22.07
CA ILE A 12 21.72 -9.34 -20.73
C ILE A 12 21.53 -8.13 -19.78
N ILE A 13 22.42 -7.13 -19.84
CA ILE A 13 22.29 -5.90 -19.04
C ILE A 13 21.07 -5.07 -19.46
N CYS A 14 20.77 -4.97 -20.76
CA CYS A 14 19.57 -4.31 -21.25
C CYS A 14 18.28 -5.05 -20.86
N ILE A 15 18.32 -6.38 -20.75
CA ILE A 15 17.16 -7.17 -20.29
C ILE A 15 16.97 -7.00 -18.78
N LEU A 16 18.03 -6.93 -17.98
CA LEU A 16 17.94 -6.65 -16.54
C LEU A 16 17.44 -5.22 -16.24
N SER A 17 17.81 -4.22 -17.06
CA SER A 17 17.33 -2.84 -16.87
C SER A 17 15.85 -2.66 -17.20
N LEU A 18 15.25 -3.57 -17.98
CA LEU A 18 13.80 -3.60 -18.24
C LEU A 18 12.97 -4.07 -17.03
N PHE A 19 13.58 -4.71 -16.03
CA PHE A 19 12.88 -5.18 -14.82
C PHE A 19 12.84 -4.15 -13.68
N ILE A 20 13.46 -2.98 -13.84
CA ILE A 20 13.37 -1.89 -12.84
C ILE A 20 12.29 -0.89 -13.27
N THR A 21 11.09 -1.39 -13.61
CA THR A 21 9.91 -0.54 -13.50
C THR A 21 9.60 -0.46 -12.01
N GLY A 22 10.12 0.57 -11.34
CA GLY A 22 9.76 0.87 -9.96
C GLY A 22 8.27 1.12 -9.88
N TYR A 23 7.50 0.06 -9.64
CA TYR A 23 6.05 0.15 -9.44
C TYR A 23 5.81 1.01 -8.20
N SER A 24 5.53 2.29 -8.45
CA SER A 24 5.09 3.21 -7.40
C SER A 24 3.75 2.69 -6.88
N PRO A 25 3.54 2.69 -5.55
CA PRO A 25 2.25 2.30 -5.01
C PRO A 25 1.15 3.23 -5.52
N LEU A 26 -0.04 2.69 -5.76
CA LEU A 26 -1.22 3.48 -6.14
C LEU A 26 -1.58 4.48 -5.05
N ALA A 27 -1.44 4.03 -3.80
CA ALA A 27 -1.58 4.84 -2.61
C ALA A 27 -0.68 4.27 -1.51
N SER A 28 -0.15 5.15 -0.67
CA SER A 28 0.61 4.77 0.51
C SER A 28 0.42 5.81 1.59
N ILE A 29 0.20 5.35 2.82
CA ILE A 29 0.10 6.20 4.00
C ILE A 29 0.87 5.55 5.13
N LYS A 30 1.68 6.34 5.83
CA LYS A 30 2.43 5.86 6.99
C LYS A 30 2.60 6.98 7.99
N ASN A 31 2.67 6.63 9.27
CA ASN A 31 3.06 7.56 10.31
C ASN A 31 3.68 6.81 11.49
N ASN A 32 4.51 7.51 12.25
CA ASN A 32 5.08 7.04 13.51
C ASN A 32 4.87 8.13 14.56
N ILE A 33 3.96 7.85 15.48
CA ILE A 33 3.50 8.76 16.52
C ILE A 33 4.18 8.38 17.83
N THR A 34 5.07 9.26 18.32
CA THR A 34 5.85 9.05 19.55
C THR A 34 5.25 9.72 20.77
N THR A 35 4.31 10.65 20.57
CA THR A 35 3.57 11.36 21.61
C THR A 35 2.07 11.14 21.45
N LYS A 36 1.32 11.20 22.55
CA LYS A 36 -0.11 10.93 22.55
C LYS A 36 -0.85 11.92 21.64
N GLU A 37 -1.42 11.42 20.56
CA GLU A 37 -2.11 12.23 19.56
C GLU A 37 -3.42 11.60 19.09
N SER A 38 -4.34 12.44 18.62
CA SER A 38 -5.59 12.03 17.99
C SER A 38 -5.74 12.75 16.67
N ASN A 39 -5.95 12.00 15.59
CA ASN A 39 -6.14 12.59 14.26
C ASN A 39 -6.83 11.59 13.31
N LYS A 40 -7.10 12.09 12.11
CA LYS A 40 -7.50 11.31 10.95
C LYS A 40 -6.52 11.59 9.82
N SER A 41 -6.16 10.56 9.07
CA SER A 41 -5.36 10.68 7.86
C SER A 41 -5.97 9.83 6.76
N GLN A 42 -5.85 10.26 5.51
CA GLN A 42 -6.45 9.56 4.38
C GLN A 42 -5.61 9.73 3.11
N VAL A 43 -5.66 8.74 2.24
CA VAL A 43 -5.09 8.77 0.89
C VAL A 43 -6.04 8.07 -0.08
N PHE A 44 -6.05 8.50 -1.33
CA PHE A 44 -6.97 8.04 -2.35
C PHE A 44 -6.23 7.36 -3.50
N PHE A 45 -6.90 6.41 -4.15
CA PHE A 45 -6.47 5.87 -5.44
C PHE A 45 -7.67 5.47 -6.29
N ASN A 46 -7.49 5.47 -7.61
CA ASN A 46 -8.52 5.00 -8.54
C ASN A 46 -8.35 3.51 -8.85
N GLY A 47 -9.45 2.77 -8.72
CA GLY A 47 -9.56 1.37 -9.09
C GLY A 47 -10.51 1.15 -10.28
N LYS A 48 -10.35 0.02 -10.97
CA LYS A 48 -11.25 -0.46 -12.01
C LYS A 48 -12.09 -1.64 -11.50
N ASN A 49 -13.22 -1.87 -12.16
CA ASN A 49 -14.02 -3.06 -11.90
C ASN A 49 -13.19 -4.32 -12.17
N ASP A 50 -13.29 -5.29 -11.27
CA ASP A 50 -12.55 -6.55 -11.29
C ASP A 50 -11.02 -6.40 -11.27
N GLU A 51 -10.50 -5.22 -10.89
CA GLU A 51 -9.06 -5.02 -10.70
C GLU A 51 -8.61 -5.72 -9.42
N LYS A 52 -7.53 -6.50 -9.51
CA LYS A 52 -6.87 -7.06 -8.34
C LYS A 52 -5.79 -6.09 -7.88
N VAL A 53 -5.81 -5.76 -6.59
CA VAL A 53 -4.76 -4.95 -5.98
C VAL A 53 -4.16 -5.69 -4.79
N ASN A 54 -2.85 -5.52 -4.63
CA ASN A 54 -2.09 -6.05 -3.53
C ASN A 54 -2.01 -4.99 -2.42
N LEU A 55 -2.54 -5.33 -1.26
CA LEU A 55 -2.47 -4.52 -0.05
C LEU A 55 -1.40 -5.07 0.87
N THR A 56 -0.53 -4.20 1.34
CA THR A 56 0.40 -4.48 2.45
C THR A 56 0.07 -3.53 3.58
N TYR A 57 -0.10 -4.05 4.79
CA TYR A 57 -0.32 -3.24 5.98
C TYR A 57 0.51 -3.73 7.15
N GLU A 58 0.99 -2.78 7.93
CA GLU A 58 1.75 -3.01 9.15
C GLU A 58 1.31 -1.97 10.17
N SER A 59 1.09 -2.40 11.41
CA SER A 59 0.84 -1.48 12.52
C SER A 59 1.34 -2.03 13.85
N SER A 60 1.71 -1.13 14.74
CA SER A 60 2.02 -1.40 16.14
C SER A 60 1.41 -0.29 17.00
N VAL A 61 0.52 -0.67 17.90
CA VAL A 61 -0.18 0.18 18.86
C VAL A 61 0.48 -0.03 20.22
N LYS A 62 1.13 0.99 20.74
CA LYS A 62 1.68 1.00 22.11
C LYS A 62 0.64 1.52 23.11
N GLU A 63 -0.07 2.59 22.73
CA GLU A 63 -1.19 3.16 23.48
C GLU A 63 -2.30 3.62 22.54
N GLY A 64 -3.52 3.72 23.07
CA GLY A 64 -4.67 4.30 22.39
C GLY A 64 -5.39 3.37 21.42
N ILE A 65 -6.13 3.98 20.50
CA ILE A 65 -6.95 3.27 19.51
C ILE A 65 -6.44 3.61 18.12
N LEU A 66 -6.36 2.60 17.26
CA LEU A 66 -6.06 2.73 15.85
C LEU A 66 -7.13 2.01 15.04
N LYS A 67 -7.71 2.69 14.06
CA LYS A 67 -8.67 2.14 13.10
C LYS A 67 -8.16 2.39 11.69
N LEU A 68 -8.10 1.34 10.89
CA LEU A 68 -7.55 1.33 9.55
C LEU A 68 -8.58 0.69 8.63
N GLN A 69 -9.02 1.41 7.59
CA GLN A 69 -10.05 0.90 6.67
C GLN A 69 -9.74 1.24 5.22
N LEU A 70 -10.13 0.35 4.32
CA LEU A 70 -10.28 0.65 2.90
C LEU A 70 -11.76 0.84 2.61
N ILE A 71 -12.11 1.96 2.01
CA ILE A 71 -13.49 2.38 1.76
C ILE A 71 -13.65 2.66 0.27
N ASP A 72 -14.75 2.20 -0.34
CA ASP A 72 -15.08 2.52 -1.73
C ASP A 72 -15.72 3.91 -1.89
N LYS A 73 -15.90 4.36 -3.13
CA LYS A 73 -16.52 5.67 -3.45
C LYS A 73 -17.92 5.87 -2.85
N ASP A 74 -18.64 4.80 -2.53
CA ASP A 74 -20.00 4.83 -2.01
C ASP A 74 -20.01 4.78 -0.47
N GLY A 75 -18.84 4.74 0.17
CA GLY A 75 -18.68 4.70 1.63
C GLY A 75 -18.71 3.29 2.23
N ASN A 76 -18.72 2.23 1.41
CA ASN A 76 -18.71 0.86 1.92
C ASN A 76 -17.31 0.46 2.37
N ILE A 77 -17.22 -0.22 3.51
CA ILE A 77 -15.96 -0.79 3.99
C ILE A 77 -15.64 -2.02 3.13
N VAL A 78 -14.60 -1.90 2.31
CA VAL A 78 -14.04 -2.97 1.49
C VAL A 78 -13.12 -3.85 2.34
N GLU A 79 -12.38 -3.23 3.25
CA GLU A 79 -11.55 -3.92 4.22
C GLU A 79 -11.46 -3.16 5.54
N ASP A 80 -11.55 -3.90 6.65
CA ASP A 80 -11.19 -3.42 7.99
C ASP A 80 -9.92 -4.12 8.47
N PHE A 81 -8.83 -3.38 8.61
CA PHE A 81 -7.53 -3.97 8.94
C PHE A 81 -7.36 -4.10 10.45
N GLN A 82 -6.98 -5.29 10.90
CA GLN A 82 -6.67 -5.53 12.30
C GLN A 82 -5.41 -4.74 12.73
N PRO A 83 -5.47 -3.93 13.79
CA PRO A 83 -4.29 -3.30 14.38
C PRO A 83 -3.30 -4.34 14.93
N ASN A 84 -2.06 -3.92 15.20
CA ASN A 84 -1.00 -4.78 15.76
C ASN A 84 -0.62 -5.98 14.87
N LYS A 85 -0.73 -5.81 13.56
CA LYS A 85 -0.49 -6.88 12.59
C LYS A 85 0.35 -6.36 11.43
N ASN A 86 1.17 -7.25 10.89
CA ASN A 86 1.90 -7.09 9.63
C ASN A 86 1.47 -8.20 8.69
N ASP A 87 0.86 -7.83 7.58
CA ASP A 87 0.22 -8.79 6.68
C ASP A 87 0.04 -8.18 5.28
N SER A 88 -0.15 -9.06 4.31
CA SER A 88 -0.33 -8.70 2.92
C SER A 88 -1.43 -9.55 2.31
N LYS A 89 -2.31 -8.93 1.56
CA LYS A 89 -3.43 -9.62 0.92
C LYS A 89 -3.76 -9.03 -0.43
N GLN A 90 -4.22 -9.88 -1.33
CA GLN A 90 -4.79 -9.44 -2.60
C GLN A 90 -6.30 -9.30 -2.44
N ILE A 91 -6.85 -8.19 -2.92
CA ILE A 91 -8.29 -7.95 -2.95
C ILE A 91 -8.76 -7.72 -4.38
N LEU A 92 -10.00 -8.13 -4.65
CA LEU A 92 -10.71 -7.83 -5.89
C LEU A 92 -11.54 -6.56 -5.67
N LEU A 93 -11.35 -5.56 -6.52
CA LEU A 93 -12.14 -4.34 -6.52
C LEU A 93 -13.44 -4.58 -7.31
N ASN A 94 -14.56 -4.71 -6.62
CA ASN A 94 -15.86 -5.04 -7.23
C ASN A 94 -16.54 -3.85 -7.93
N ARG A 95 -15.89 -2.68 -7.95
CA ARG A 95 -16.40 -1.44 -8.54
C ARG A 95 -15.26 -0.59 -9.09
N ALA A 96 -15.52 0.12 -10.18
CA ALA A 96 -14.64 1.19 -10.63
C ALA A 96 -14.86 2.49 -9.83
N GLY A 97 -13.81 3.28 -9.66
CA GLY A 97 -13.87 4.61 -9.05
C GLY A 97 -12.80 4.84 -7.99
N GLU A 98 -12.97 5.89 -7.21
CA GLU A 98 -12.05 6.26 -6.14
C GLU A 98 -12.23 5.36 -4.91
N TYR A 99 -11.12 4.92 -4.35
CA TYR A 99 -11.03 4.21 -3.09
C TYR A 99 -10.20 5.04 -2.12
N MET A 100 -10.57 4.99 -0.84
CA MET A 100 -9.92 5.73 0.24
C MET A 100 -9.34 4.77 1.26
N ILE A 101 -8.05 4.90 1.56
CA ILE A 101 -7.50 4.37 2.81
C ILE A 101 -7.74 5.41 3.89
N LEU A 102 -8.48 5.03 4.93
CA LEU A 102 -8.80 5.85 6.08
C LEU A 102 -8.05 5.32 7.30
N VAL A 103 -7.31 6.21 7.96
CA VAL A 103 -6.65 5.95 9.24
C VAL A 103 -7.20 6.93 10.27
N VAL A 104 -7.82 6.41 11.33
CA VAL A 104 -8.31 7.21 12.46
C VAL A 104 -7.66 6.71 13.72
N TYR A 105 -7.11 7.62 14.51
CA TYR A 105 -6.43 7.27 15.75
C TYR A 105 -6.77 8.24 16.86
N ASN A 106 -6.84 7.73 18.09
CA ASN A 106 -7.22 8.50 19.27
C ASN A 106 -6.33 8.13 20.47
N ASN A 107 -5.75 9.15 21.10
CA ASN A 107 -4.77 9.02 22.19
C ASN A 107 -3.68 8.00 21.85
N PHE A 108 -3.26 7.99 20.59
CA PHE A 108 -2.46 6.94 19.98
C PHE A 108 -0.97 7.21 20.16
N ILE A 109 -0.22 6.16 20.49
CA ILE A 109 1.24 6.10 20.39
C ILE A 109 1.56 4.79 19.68
N GLY A 110 2.34 4.85 18.60
CA GLY A 110 2.58 3.70 17.76
C GLY A 110 2.93 4.06 16.33
N ASN A 111 2.86 3.09 15.43
CA ASN A 111 3.09 3.30 14.02
C ASN A 111 2.08 2.53 13.17
N TYR A 112 1.92 3.02 11.94
CA TYR A 112 1.19 2.32 10.90
C TYR A 112 1.80 2.62 9.54
N LYS A 113 1.62 1.67 8.62
CA LYS A 113 1.95 1.81 7.21
C LYS A 113 0.98 0.96 6.40
N ILE A 114 0.36 1.56 5.39
CA ILE A 114 -0.49 0.87 4.42
C ILE A 114 0.01 1.26 3.03
N SER A 115 0.08 0.29 2.12
CA SER A 115 0.40 0.54 0.72
C SER A 115 -0.44 -0.35 -0.19
N VAL A 116 -0.86 0.23 -1.31
CA VAL A 116 -1.64 -0.44 -2.37
C VAL A 116 -0.79 -0.50 -3.62
N LYS A 117 -0.72 -1.65 -4.27
CA LYS A 117 -0.02 -1.86 -5.53
C LYS A 117 -0.90 -2.66 -6.50
N ARG A 118 -0.62 -2.52 -7.80
CA ARG A 118 -1.09 -3.47 -8.81
C ARG A 118 -0.26 -4.74 -8.77
#